data_AF-A0A7S1WK42-F1
#
_entry.id   AF-A0A7S1WK42-F1
#
_cell.length_a   1.000
_cell.length_b   1.000
_cell.length_c   1.000
_cell.angle_alpha   90.00
_cell.angle_beta   90.00
_cell.angle_gamma   90.00
#
_symmetry.space_group_name_H-M   'P 1'
#
loop_
_entity.id
_entity.type
_entity.pdbx_description
1 polymer ?
#
loop_
_entity_poly.entity_id
_entity_poly.type
_entity_poly.pdbx_seq_one_letter_code
_entity_poly.pdbx_strand_id
1 'polypeptide(L)'
;MAKSAILRSPLPVFLCLVVFIYEAVVYNWIFACLVLPSRGKEWLAIPFAVVFDTLWLLSAVSYLRTHFADPGRIPKSWDAFVARASLLPSSVHSGWQPGRPAVCKKCDGRVRPERAHHCSICKVCVLRMDHHCPWTGNCVGFKNYKFFLLLGIYAWLSSCFALFTALPELLSCTMSTVGWRGEGDGWRCRADTWEGGTFLAFGVVALAIFAALCIMLSGHLPLACQNLTAIEESYDNMDNPYNQHDWVKNLSQIMGAPGFDWLLPVAPCRPLTDGVSFARRGEELSVCFDTSGEQPSSESEEDSEAVQAAMEDIWSQRYTTGLTEAQQAVA
;
A
#
# COMPACT_ATOMS: atom_id res chain seq x y z
N MET A 1 3.47 21.26 22.85
CA MET A 1 3.43 19.86 22.36
C MET A 1 4.34 19.76 21.14
N ALA A 2 5.54 19.20 21.31
CA ALA A 2 6.50 19.04 20.23
C ALA A 2 5.91 18.09 19.18
N LYS A 3 5.73 18.58 17.95
CA LYS A 3 5.52 17.72 16.78
C LYS A 3 6.76 16.83 16.70
N SER A 4 6.66 15.56 17.12
CA SER A 4 7.72 14.60 16.93
C SER A 4 7.92 14.44 15.43
N ALA A 5 8.92 15.14 14.91
CA ALA A 5 9.40 14.94 13.56
C ALA A 5 9.76 13.45 13.47
N ILE A 6 9.02 12.75 12.61
CA ILE A 6 9.19 11.33 12.36
C ILE A 6 10.66 11.18 11.93
N LEU A 7 11.50 10.49 12.71
CA LEU A 7 12.83 10.08 12.27
C LEU A 7 12.66 9.00 11.19
N ARG A 8 12.24 9.43 10.00
CA ARG A 8 12.32 8.68 8.75
C ARG A 8 13.80 8.73 8.38
N SER A 9 14.47 7.59 8.26
CA SER A 9 15.74 7.60 7.52
C SER A 9 15.40 8.03 6.09
N PRO A 10 15.91 9.17 5.59
CA PRO A 10 15.57 9.63 4.24
C PRO A 10 16.26 8.79 3.16
N LEU A 11 17.27 8.00 3.53
CA LEU A 11 18.14 7.29 2.59
C LEU A 11 17.38 6.25 1.74
N PRO A 12 16.57 5.31 2.28
CA PRO A 12 15.85 4.35 1.44
C PRO A 12 14.89 5.03 0.47
N VAL A 13 14.21 6.09 0.91
CA VAL A 13 13.29 6.86 0.07
C VAL A 13 14.04 7.54 -1.07
N PHE A 14 15.16 8.21 -0.76
CA PHE A 14 16.02 8.81 -1.76
C PHE A 14 16.51 7.79 -2.79
N LEU A 15 16.98 6.62 -2.34
CA LEU A 15 17.42 5.54 -3.23
C LEU A 15 16.29 5.04 -4.13
N CYS A 16 15.08 4.84 -3.60
CA CYS A 16 13.92 4.47 -4.41
C CYS A 16 13.64 5.52 -5.50
N LEU A 17 13.65 6.81 -5.16
CA LEU A 17 13.42 7.88 -6.14
C LEU A 17 14.49 7.93 -7.23
N VAL A 18 15.76 7.76 -6.86
CA VAL A 18 16.87 7.67 -7.83
C VAL A 18 16.65 6.50 -8.78
N VAL A 19 16.26 5.33 -8.26
CA VAL A 19 15.98 4.15 -9.08
C VAL A 19 14.78 4.38 -10.02
N PHE A 20 13.69 4.97 -9.54
CA PHE A 20 12.53 5.32 -10.38
C PHE A 20 12.93 6.22 -11.55
N ILE A 21 13.72 7.27 -11.29
CA ILE A 21 14.18 8.21 -12.31
C ILE A 21 15.15 7.52 -13.28
N TYR A 22 16.09 6.74 -12.75
CA TYR A 22 17.06 6.00 -13.54
C TYR A 22 16.38 5.05 -14.53
N GLU A 23 15.44 4.23 -14.07
CA GLU A 23 14.69 3.28 -14.91
C GLU A 23 13.92 4.01 -16.02
N ALA A 24 13.25 5.11 -15.70
CA ALA A 24 12.51 5.89 -16.70
C ALA A 24 13.42 6.56 -17.74
N VAL A 25 14.53 7.15 -17.30
CA VAL A 25 15.49 7.82 -18.19
C VAL A 25 16.13 6.80 -19.11
N VAL A 26 16.61 5.66 -18.59
CA VAL A 26 17.29 4.66 -19.43
C VAL A 26 16.31 3.98 -20.39
N TYR A 27 15.09 3.67 -19.94
CA TYR A 27 14.08 3.07 -20.81
C TYR A 27 13.68 4.00 -21.96
N ASN A 28 13.40 5.28 -21.68
CA ASN A 28 12.96 6.20 -22.73
C ASN A 28 14.12 6.69 -23.60
N TRP A 29 15.20 7.18 -22.98
CA TRP A 29 16.30 7.76 -23.73
C TRP A 29 17.13 6.69 -24.43
N ILE A 30 17.66 5.73 -23.68
CA ILE A 30 18.61 4.76 -24.25
C ILE A 30 17.84 3.70 -25.03
N PHE A 31 16.87 3.03 -24.41
CA PHE A 31 16.18 1.94 -25.07
C PHE A 31 15.25 2.43 -26.20
N ALA A 32 14.31 3.33 -25.91
CA ALA A 32 13.33 3.75 -26.91
C ALA A 32 13.91 4.71 -27.97
N CYS A 33 14.73 5.70 -27.60
CA CYS A 33 15.25 6.68 -28.57
C CYS A 33 16.57 6.30 -29.26
N LEU A 34 17.41 5.43 -28.68
CA LEU A 34 18.69 5.05 -29.30
C LEU A 34 18.69 3.60 -29.79
N VAL A 35 18.34 2.65 -28.92
CA VAL A 35 18.43 1.22 -29.24
C VAL A 35 17.39 0.82 -30.28
N LEU A 36 16.11 1.15 -30.12
CA LEU A 36 15.08 0.74 -31.08
C LEU A 36 15.33 1.28 -32.51
N PRO A 37 15.62 2.58 -32.74
CA PRO A 37 15.92 3.09 -34.08
C PRO A 37 17.16 2.45 -34.71
N SER A 38 18.20 2.17 -33.91
CA SER A 38 19.40 1.49 -34.42
C SER A 38 19.14 0.07 -34.95
N ARG A 39 18.02 -0.53 -34.53
CA ARG A 39 17.58 -1.86 -34.95
C ARG A 39 16.52 -1.81 -36.05
N GLY A 40 16.21 -0.62 -36.59
CA GLY A 40 15.10 -0.43 -37.53
C GLY A 40 13.73 -0.69 -36.89
N LYS A 41 13.61 -0.49 -35.57
CA LYS A 41 12.41 -0.71 -34.76
C LYS A 41 11.83 0.60 -34.20
N GLU A 42 12.16 1.74 -34.80
CA GLU A 42 11.73 3.07 -34.34
C GLU A 42 10.21 3.21 -34.21
N TRP A 43 9.44 2.47 -35.01
CA TRP A 43 7.97 2.46 -34.95
C TRP A 43 7.42 1.88 -33.63
N LEU A 44 8.22 1.09 -32.90
CA LEU A 44 7.87 0.57 -31.57
C LEU A 44 8.17 1.56 -30.44
N ALA A 45 8.99 2.58 -30.68
CA ALA A 45 9.46 3.48 -29.62
C ALA A 45 8.30 4.21 -28.91
N ILE A 46 7.39 4.81 -29.68
CA ILE A 46 6.25 5.56 -29.11
C ILE A 46 5.26 4.61 -28.40
N PRO A 47 4.77 3.51 -29.00
CA PRO A 47 3.88 2.59 -28.31
C PRO A 47 4.47 2.02 -27.01
N PHE A 48 5.75 1.65 -27.03
CA PHE A 48 6.42 1.12 -25.84
C PHE A 48 6.58 2.19 -24.75
N ALA A 49 7.03 3.40 -25.11
CA ALA A 49 7.13 4.51 -24.19
C ALA A 49 5.78 4.83 -23.53
N VAL A 50 4.69 4.91 -24.30
CA VAL A 50 3.35 5.20 -23.77
C VAL A 50 2.91 4.17 -22.72
N VAL A 51 3.07 2.87 -23.01
CA VAL A 51 2.68 1.82 -22.06
C VAL A 51 3.57 1.82 -20.82
N PHE A 52 4.88 1.89 -21.00
CA PHE A 52 5.83 1.94 -19.90
C PHE A 52 5.61 3.17 -19.02
N ASP A 53 5.52 4.37 -19.60
CA ASP A 53 5.36 5.63 -18.87
C ASP A 53 4.03 5.68 -18.12
N THR A 54 2.96 5.09 -18.67
CA THR A 54 1.68 4.99 -17.98
C THR A 54 1.80 4.13 -16.72
N LEU A 55 2.40 2.94 -16.83
CA LEU A 55 2.61 2.03 -15.70
C LEU A 55 3.58 2.62 -14.67
N TRP A 56 4.67 3.23 -15.14
CA TRP A 56 5.66 3.92 -14.33
C TRP A 56 5.04 5.10 -13.59
N LEU A 57 4.21 5.92 -14.24
CA LEU A 57 3.56 7.06 -13.62
C LEU A 57 2.55 6.62 -12.56
N LEU A 58 1.73 5.60 -12.85
CA LEU A 58 0.81 5.03 -11.86
C LEU A 58 1.56 4.46 -10.65
N SER A 59 2.71 3.81 -10.87
CA SER A 59 3.59 3.33 -9.81
C SER A 59 4.19 4.48 -9.00
N ALA A 60 4.72 5.51 -9.66
CA ALA A 60 5.32 6.68 -9.02
C ALA A 60 4.30 7.46 -8.19
N VAL A 61 3.09 7.69 -8.72
CA VAL A 61 2.00 8.33 -7.96
C VAL A 61 1.61 7.46 -6.76
N SER A 62 1.48 6.14 -6.93
CA SER A 62 1.20 5.21 -5.83
C SER A 62 2.30 5.24 -4.74
N TYR A 63 3.57 5.35 -5.13
CA TYR A 63 4.71 5.50 -4.23
C TYR A 63 4.60 6.79 -3.40
N LEU A 64 4.39 7.93 -4.07
CA LEU A 64 4.26 9.23 -3.41
C LEU A 64 3.06 9.24 -2.46
N ARG A 65 1.93 8.69 -2.88
CA ARG A 65 0.72 8.56 -2.04
C ARG A 65 1.01 7.70 -0.81
N THR A 66 1.71 6.57 -0.95
CA THR A 66 2.08 5.72 0.18
C THR A 66 3.04 6.43 1.15
N HIS A 67 4.01 7.19 0.63
CA HIS A 67 5.02 7.92 1.41
C HIS A 67 4.44 9.10 2.20
N PHE A 68 3.55 9.89 1.58
CA PHE A 68 3.03 11.13 2.16
C PHE A 68 1.70 10.98 2.89
N ALA A 69 0.89 9.96 2.58
CA ALA A 69 -0.40 9.78 3.24
C ALA A 69 -0.26 9.52 4.75
N ASP A 70 -1.26 9.98 5.51
CA ASP A 70 -1.49 9.47 6.85
C ASP A 70 -1.72 7.95 6.77
N PRO A 71 -0.94 7.10 7.47
CA PRO A 71 -1.15 5.66 7.45
C PRO A 71 -2.46 5.22 8.13
N GLY A 72 -3.15 6.14 8.81
CA GLY A 72 -4.37 5.89 9.56
C GLY A 72 -4.12 6.07 11.05
N ARG A 73 -3.72 7.26 11.49
CA ARG A 73 -3.66 7.56 12.92
C ARG A 73 -5.05 7.46 13.54
N ILE A 74 -5.13 7.02 14.79
CA ILE A 74 -6.40 7.00 15.55
C ILE A 74 -7.01 8.41 15.54
N PRO A 75 -8.27 8.58 15.10
CA PRO A 75 -8.93 9.88 15.00
C PRO A 75 -9.28 10.45 16.37
N LYS A 76 -9.45 11.77 16.46
CA LYS A 76 -9.85 12.44 17.71
C LYS A 76 -11.28 12.09 18.13
N SER A 77 -12.17 11.84 17.16
CA SER A 77 -13.54 11.39 17.43
C SER A 77 -13.57 10.08 18.20
N TRP A 78 -12.65 9.16 17.91
CA TRP A 78 -12.48 7.94 18.70
C TRP A 78 -12.10 8.22 20.15
N ASP A 79 -11.13 9.12 20.40
CA ASP A 79 -10.75 9.47 21.77
C ASP A 79 -11.92 10.11 22.55
N ALA A 80 -12.72 10.94 21.87
CA ALA A 80 -13.92 11.54 22.44
C ALA A 80 -15.00 10.47 22.75
N PHE A 81 -15.19 9.51 21.85
CA PHE A 81 -16.09 8.38 22.07
C PHE A 81 -15.66 7.53 23.27
N VAL A 82 -14.38 7.17 23.36
CA VAL A 82 -13.82 6.40 24.49
C VAL A 82 -14.12 7.10 25.83
N ALA A 83 -13.92 8.43 25.88
CA ALA A 83 -14.17 9.22 27.08
C ALA A 83 -15.65 9.25 27.48
N ARG A 84 -16.58 9.33 26.51
CA ARG A 84 -18.03 9.33 26.76
C ARG A 84 -18.56 7.93 27.12
N ALA A 85 -18.17 6.92 26.36
CA ALA A 85 -18.63 5.55 26.52
C ALA A 85 -18.00 4.82 27.72
N SER A 86 -17.00 5.42 28.39
CA SER A 86 -16.30 4.83 29.54
C SER A 86 -15.84 3.39 29.26
N LEU A 87 -15.29 3.16 28.06
CA LEU A 87 -14.89 1.81 27.63
C LEU A 87 -13.90 1.21 28.64
N LEU A 88 -14.07 -0.08 28.95
CA LEU A 88 -13.12 -0.84 29.74
C LEU A 88 -12.14 -1.54 28.79
N PRO A 89 -10.96 -0.97 28.52
CA PRO A 89 -10.03 -1.57 27.59
C PRO A 89 -9.40 -2.83 28.18
N SER A 90 -9.26 -3.85 27.35
CA SER A 90 -8.57 -5.07 27.72
C SER A 90 -7.06 -4.84 27.82
N SER A 91 -6.38 -5.68 28.61
CA SER A 91 -4.94 -5.81 28.53
C SER A 91 -4.52 -6.24 27.12
N VAL A 92 -3.39 -5.72 26.65
CA VAL A 92 -2.84 -6.10 25.35
C VAL A 92 -2.45 -7.57 25.40
N HIS A 93 -3.17 -8.42 24.68
CA HIS A 93 -2.73 -9.77 24.35
C HIS A 93 -2.43 -9.84 22.84
N SER A 94 -1.49 -10.71 22.47
CA SER A 94 -1.28 -11.10 21.09
C SER A 94 -2.47 -11.94 20.63
N GLY A 95 -3.02 -11.66 19.46
CA GLY A 95 -4.14 -12.39 18.90
C GLY A 95 -5.33 -11.52 18.50
N TRP A 96 -6.31 -12.15 17.87
CA TRP A 96 -7.59 -11.57 17.52
C TRP A 96 -8.40 -11.21 18.76
N GLN A 97 -8.88 -9.97 18.81
CA GLN A 97 -9.80 -9.50 19.85
C GLN A 97 -10.91 -8.64 19.23
N PRO A 98 -11.82 -9.23 18.45
CA PRO A 98 -12.86 -8.47 17.76
C PRO A 98 -13.74 -7.71 18.76
N GLY A 99 -13.91 -6.41 18.54
CA GLY A 99 -14.76 -5.51 19.35
C GLY A 99 -14.21 -5.22 20.73
N ARG A 100 -12.95 -5.59 21.01
CA ARG A 100 -12.31 -5.27 22.28
C ARG A 100 -11.30 -4.16 22.09
N PRO A 101 -11.51 -2.99 22.70
CA PRO A 101 -10.51 -1.94 22.67
C PRO A 101 -9.35 -2.31 23.61
N ALA A 102 -8.14 -1.86 23.28
CA ALA A 102 -6.94 -2.19 24.04
C ALA A 102 -6.16 -0.92 24.46
N VAL A 103 -5.43 -0.97 25.58
CA VAL A 103 -4.60 0.16 26.01
C VAL A 103 -3.23 0.14 25.32
N CYS A 104 -2.79 1.27 24.75
CA CYS A 104 -1.42 1.45 24.32
C CYS A 104 -0.56 2.08 25.42
N LYS A 105 0.29 1.28 26.07
CA LYS A 105 1.25 1.76 27.09
C LYS A 105 2.31 2.74 26.55
N LYS A 106 2.56 2.74 25.23
CA LYS A 106 3.56 3.59 24.57
C LYS A 106 3.00 4.92 24.06
N CYS A 107 1.69 5.12 24.17
CA CYS A 107 0.99 6.36 23.81
C CYS A 107 0.23 6.88 25.04
N ASP A 108 0.89 6.90 26.21
CA ASP A 108 0.35 7.45 27.46
C ASP A 108 -1.02 6.87 27.86
N GLY A 109 -1.21 5.56 27.66
CA GLY A 109 -2.44 4.88 28.02
C GLY A 109 -3.59 5.09 27.02
N ARG A 110 -3.34 5.67 25.85
CA ARG A 110 -4.37 5.86 24.81
C ARG A 110 -5.02 4.53 24.43
N VAL A 111 -6.35 4.52 24.39
CA VAL A 111 -7.16 3.36 23.99
C VAL A 111 -7.16 3.26 22.47
N ARG A 112 -6.77 2.10 21.94
CA ARG A 112 -6.78 1.81 20.50
C ARG A 112 -7.94 0.86 20.15
N PRO A 113 -8.61 1.07 19.00
CA PRO A 113 -9.66 0.18 18.52
C PRO A 113 -9.08 -1.17 18.04
N GLU A 114 -9.97 -2.08 17.64
CA GLU A 114 -9.58 -3.37 17.06
C GLU A 114 -8.63 -3.18 15.86
N ARG A 115 -7.70 -4.13 15.66
CA ARG A 115 -6.71 -4.14 14.57
C ARG A 115 -5.72 -2.95 14.53
N ALA A 116 -5.82 -1.99 15.42
CA ALA A 116 -4.85 -0.88 15.49
C ALA A 116 -3.59 -1.31 16.24
N HIS A 117 -2.39 -0.96 15.79
CA HIS A 117 -1.11 -1.28 16.48
C HIS A 117 -0.20 -0.08 16.66
N HIS A 118 0.64 -0.10 17.69
CA HIS A 118 1.65 0.94 17.91
C HIS A 118 2.90 0.64 17.08
N CYS A 119 3.23 1.54 16.16
CA CYS A 119 4.50 1.48 15.46
C CYS A 119 5.61 2.08 16.32
N SER A 120 6.61 1.27 16.69
CA SER A 120 7.76 1.71 17.47
C SER A 120 8.67 2.70 16.73
N ILE A 121 8.61 2.75 15.39
CA ILE A 121 9.39 3.67 14.55
C ILE A 121 8.65 5.00 14.40
N CYS A 122 7.38 4.96 14.00
CA CYS A 122 6.55 6.17 13.86
C CYS A 122 6.10 6.78 15.19
N LYS A 123 6.20 6.04 16.31
CA LYS A 123 5.78 6.43 17.67
C LYS A 123 4.30 6.82 17.76
N VAL A 124 3.46 6.18 16.97
CA VAL A 124 2.01 6.39 16.94
C VAL A 124 1.26 5.08 16.79
N CYS A 125 0.02 5.04 17.26
CA CYS A 125 -0.91 3.97 16.91
C CYS A 125 -1.49 4.21 15.52
N VAL A 126 -1.47 3.15 14.70
CA VAL A 126 -1.95 3.12 13.32
C VAL A 126 -3.10 2.11 13.26
N LEU A 127 -4.24 2.55 12.73
CA LEU A 127 -5.43 1.76 12.44
C LEU A 127 -5.09 0.71 11.37
N ARG A 128 -5.59 -0.53 11.56
CA ARG A 128 -5.30 -1.69 10.69
C ARG A 128 -3.85 -1.70 10.23
N MET A 129 -2.93 -1.57 11.18
CA MET A 129 -1.51 -1.46 10.90
C MET A 129 -1.04 -2.76 10.25
N ASP A 130 -0.36 -2.64 9.11
CA ASP A 130 0.25 -3.77 8.44
C ASP A 130 1.71 -3.89 8.85
N HIS A 131 2.53 -2.91 8.48
CA HIS A 131 3.92 -2.85 8.88
C HIS A 131 4.48 -1.42 8.82
N HIS A 132 5.72 -1.25 9.25
CA HIS A 132 6.49 -0.06 8.93
C HIS A 132 7.40 -0.38 7.74
N CYS A 133 7.23 0.32 6.61
CA CYS A 133 7.98 0.07 5.40
C CYS A 133 9.16 1.04 5.30
N PRO A 134 10.42 0.57 5.39
CA PRO A 134 11.58 1.45 5.25
C PRO A 134 11.66 2.10 3.87
N TRP A 135 11.27 1.38 2.82
CA TRP A 135 11.36 1.80 1.41
C TRP A 135 10.43 2.95 1.06
N THR A 136 9.26 3.02 1.70
CA THR A 136 8.35 4.17 1.57
C THR A 136 8.55 5.17 2.71
N GLY A 137 9.43 4.90 3.67
CA GLY A 137 9.68 5.76 4.83
C GLY A 137 8.43 6.05 5.67
N ASN A 138 7.41 5.19 5.60
CA ASN A 138 6.13 5.40 6.25
C ASN A 138 5.56 4.09 6.80
N CYS A 139 4.62 4.19 7.74
CA CYS A 139 3.79 3.04 8.07
C CYS A 139 2.86 2.72 6.91
N VAL A 140 2.56 1.44 6.75
CA VAL A 140 1.48 0.94 5.90
C VAL A 140 0.35 0.52 6.83
N GLY A 141 -0.82 1.09 6.64
CA GLY A 141 -2.00 0.86 7.48
C GLY A 141 -3.28 1.22 6.76
N PHE A 142 -4.36 1.41 7.51
CA PHE A 142 -5.72 1.57 6.97
C PHE A 142 -5.82 2.54 5.79
N LYS A 143 -5.30 3.77 5.95
CA LYS A 143 -5.54 4.86 4.97
C LYS A 143 -4.63 4.84 3.75
N ASN A 144 -3.56 4.04 3.75
CA ASN A 144 -2.60 4.00 2.64
C ASN A 144 -2.29 2.60 2.11
N TYR A 145 -2.91 1.54 2.64
CA TYR A 145 -2.67 0.17 2.16
C TYR A 145 -3.06 -0.03 0.70
N LYS A 146 -4.16 0.59 0.24
CA LYS A 146 -4.54 0.64 -1.18
C LYS A 146 -3.39 1.15 -2.05
N PHE A 147 -2.76 2.27 -1.68
CA PHE A 147 -1.65 2.85 -2.44
C PHE A 147 -0.42 1.93 -2.44
N PHE A 148 -0.15 1.25 -1.34
CA PHE A 148 0.95 0.30 -1.23
C PHE A 148 0.75 -0.93 -2.14
N LEU A 149 -0.47 -1.48 -2.20
CA LEU A 149 -0.78 -2.59 -3.11
C LEU A 149 -0.68 -2.15 -4.58
N LEU A 150 -1.23 -1.00 -4.93
CA LEU A 150 -1.14 -0.44 -6.28
C LEU A 150 0.31 -0.12 -6.69
N LEU A 151 1.12 0.39 -5.76
CA LEU A 151 2.56 0.57 -5.96
C LEU A 151 3.21 -0.75 -6.40
N GLY A 152 2.99 -1.83 -5.64
CA GLY A 152 3.55 -3.14 -5.94
C GLY A 152 3.10 -3.66 -7.31
N ILE A 153 1.80 -3.57 -7.61
CA ILE A 153 1.22 -4.07 -8.87
C ILE A 153 1.74 -3.27 -10.07
N TYR A 154 1.67 -1.93 -10.03
CA TYR A 154 2.11 -1.10 -11.16
C TYR A 154 3.62 -1.11 -11.34
N ALA A 155 4.40 -1.12 -10.26
CA ALA A 155 5.86 -1.27 -10.36
C ALA A 155 6.22 -2.61 -11.01
N TRP A 156 5.52 -3.68 -10.61
CA TRP A 156 5.77 -5.02 -11.14
C TRP A 156 5.40 -5.10 -12.62
N LEU A 157 4.23 -4.59 -13.01
CA LEU A 157 3.82 -4.52 -14.41
C LEU A 157 4.77 -3.67 -15.25
N SER A 158 5.21 -2.52 -14.75
CA SER A 158 6.20 -1.65 -15.41
C SER A 158 7.52 -2.39 -15.62
N SER A 159 8.00 -3.10 -14.60
CA SER A 159 9.24 -3.88 -14.66
C SER A 159 9.14 -5.08 -15.61
N CYS A 160 8.03 -5.82 -15.58
CA CYS A 160 7.72 -6.88 -16.54
C CYS A 160 7.74 -6.37 -17.98
N PHE A 161 7.05 -5.26 -18.24
CA PHE A 161 6.98 -4.67 -19.57
C PHE A 161 8.36 -4.21 -20.04
N ALA A 162 9.11 -3.54 -19.16
CA ALA A 162 10.45 -3.05 -19.46
C ALA A 162 11.42 -4.19 -19.80
N LEU A 163 11.45 -5.25 -18.96
CA LEU A 163 12.27 -6.43 -19.19
C LEU A 163 11.84 -7.17 -20.46
N PHE A 164 10.55 -7.42 -20.65
CA PHE A 164 10.06 -8.15 -21.82
C PHE A 164 10.40 -7.44 -23.14
N THR A 165 10.18 -6.13 -23.21
CA THR A 165 10.45 -5.34 -24.42
C THR A 165 11.95 -5.18 -24.69
N ALA A 166 12.78 -5.00 -23.66
CA ALA A 166 14.21 -4.81 -23.80
C ALA A 166 15.04 -6.11 -23.89
N LEU A 167 14.46 -7.27 -23.56
CA LEU A 167 15.18 -8.55 -23.46
C LEU A 167 15.98 -8.92 -24.71
N PRO A 168 15.44 -8.85 -25.96
CA PRO A 168 16.20 -9.26 -27.14
C PRO A 168 17.48 -8.42 -27.32
N GLU A 169 17.38 -7.12 -27.08
CA GLU A 169 18.48 -6.17 -27.20
C GLU A 169 19.46 -6.29 -26.03
N LEU A 170 18.99 -6.54 -24.80
CA LEU A 170 19.82 -6.83 -23.63
C LEU A 170 20.65 -8.10 -23.84
N LEU A 171 20.04 -9.18 -24.35
CA LEU A 171 20.73 -10.41 -24.70
C LEU A 171 21.74 -10.15 -25.81
N SER A 172 21.35 -9.48 -26.89
CA SER A 172 22.26 -9.13 -27.98
C SER A 172 23.46 -8.31 -27.49
N CYS A 173 23.25 -7.35 -26.59
CA CYS A 173 24.32 -6.55 -25.99
C CYS A 173 25.26 -7.41 -25.16
N THR A 174 24.71 -8.24 -24.28
CA THR A 174 25.46 -9.18 -23.41
C THR A 174 26.31 -10.14 -24.24
N MET A 175 25.77 -10.68 -25.32
CA MET A 175 26.47 -11.63 -26.19
C MET A 175 27.63 -10.97 -26.94
N SER A 176 27.53 -9.67 -27.23
CA SER A 176 28.63 -8.89 -27.81
C SER A 176 29.74 -8.61 -26.80
N THR A 177 29.45 -8.50 -25.50
CA THR A 177 30.47 -8.24 -24.47
C THR A 177 31.34 -9.46 -24.22
N VAL A 178 30.73 -10.65 -24.27
CA VAL A 178 31.42 -11.93 -24.05
C VAL A 178 32.12 -12.48 -25.31
N GLY A 179 32.17 -11.68 -26.39
CA GLY A 179 32.92 -12.00 -27.61
C GLY A 179 32.28 -13.07 -28.51
N TRP A 180 30.97 -13.30 -28.40
CA TRP A 180 30.31 -14.41 -29.10
C TRP A 180 29.75 -14.05 -30.49
N ARG A 181 29.69 -12.76 -30.87
CA ARG A 181 29.32 -12.30 -32.23
C ARG A 181 30.48 -11.56 -32.92
N GLY A 182 30.66 -11.84 -34.22
CA GLY A 182 31.65 -11.22 -35.10
C GLY A 182 31.31 -9.77 -35.51
N GLU A 183 32.32 -9.05 -36.00
CA GLU A 183 32.45 -7.59 -36.18
C GLU A 183 31.43 -6.86 -37.10
N GLY A 184 30.28 -7.45 -37.48
CA GLY A 184 29.49 -6.99 -38.64
C GLY A 184 28.13 -6.31 -38.41
N ASP A 185 27.54 -6.34 -37.22
CA ASP A 185 26.14 -5.91 -37.05
C ASP A 185 26.05 -4.42 -36.62
N GLY A 186 25.37 -3.60 -37.42
CA GLY A 186 25.33 -2.13 -37.37
C GLY A 186 24.80 -1.43 -36.11
N TRP A 187 24.68 -2.11 -34.96
CA TRP A 187 24.51 -1.46 -33.65
C TRP A 187 25.68 -1.82 -32.73
N ARG A 188 26.46 -0.80 -32.38
CA ARG A 188 27.45 -0.86 -31.31
C ARG A 188 26.75 -0.80 -29.94
N CYS A 189 26.05 -1.86 -29.51
CA CYS A 189 25.96 -2.12 -28.06
C CYS A 189 27.31 -2.66 -27.61
N ARG A 190 28.33 -1.81 -27.76
CA ARG A 190 29.68 -2.13 -27.40
C ARG A 190 29.71 -1.76 -25.92
N ALA A 191 29.77 -2.74 -25.03
CA ALA A 191 29.69 -2.46 -23.59
C ALA A 191 30.88 -1.67 -23.05
N ASP A 192 31.87 -1.38 -23.90
CA ASP A 192 32.91 -0.38 -23.67
C ASP A 192 32.40 1.07 -23.84
N THR A 193 31.22 1.28 -24.42
CA THR A 193 30.53 2.58 -24.46
C THR A 193 29.70 2.79 -23.20
N TRP A 194 29.56 4.04 -22.77
CA TRP A 194 28.80 4.39 -21.57
C TRP A 194 27.30 4.11 -21.76
N GLU A 195 26.77 4.24 -22.98
CA GLU A 195 25.39 3.91 -23.34
C GLU A 195 25.11 2.41 -23.19
N GLY A 196 25.98 1.57 -23.75
CA GLY A 196 25.86 0.11 -23.66
C GLY A 196 26.00 -0.39 -22.21
N GLY A 197 26.98 0.14 -21.48
CA GLY A 197 27.16 -0.17 -20.05
C GLY A 197 25.94 0.23 -19.21
N THR A 198 25.37 1.40 -19.46
CA THR A 198 24.16 1.89 -18.78
C THR A 198 22.94 1.04 -19.11
N PHE A 199 22.77 0.64 -20.37
CA PHE A 199 21.66 -0.24 -20.77
C PHE A 199 21.75 -1.62 -20.12
N LEU A 200 22.94 -2.21 -20.02
CA LEU A 200 23.14 -3.47 -19.29
C LEU A 200 22.88 -3.32 -17.79
N ALA A 201 23.35 -2.23 -17.18
CA ALA A 201 23.06 -1.92 -15.78
C ALA A 201 21.56 -1.77 -15.53
N PHE A 202 20.82 -1.14 -16.46
CA PHE A 202 19.35 -1.09 -16.44
C PHE A 202 18.73 -2.49 -16.43
N GLY A 203 19.17 -3.41 -17.28
CA GLY A 203 18.67 -4.78 -17.27
C GLY A 203 18.87 -5.49 -15.92
N VAL A 204 20.03 -5.28 -15.28
CA VAL A 204 20.33 -5.85 -13.95
C VAL A 204 19.47 -5.23 -12.86
N VAL A 205 19.34 -3.90 -12.84
CA VAL A 205 18.53 -3.18 -11.85
C VAL A 205 17.05 -3.52 -12.02
N ALA A 206 16.52 -3.51 -13.24
CA ALA A 206 15.16 -3.91 -13.55
C ALA A 206 14.86 -5.35 -13.10
N LEU A 207 15.79 -6.29 -13.30
CA LEU A 207 15.64 -7.68 -12.84
C LEU A 207 15.65 -7.79 -11.31
N ALA A 208 16.51 -7.05 -10.63
CA ALA A 208 16.56 -7.01 -9.18
C ALA A 208 15.26 -6.44 -8.59
N ILE A 209 14.73 -5.37 -9.20
CA ILE A 209 13.44 -4.77 -8.84
C ILE A 209 12.31 -5.77 -9.08
N PHE A 210 12.27 -6.42 -10.25
CA PHE A 210 11.28 -7.46 -10.55
C PHE A 210 11.27 -8.56 -9.47
N ALA A 211 12.44 -9.07 -9.10
CA ALA A 211 12.56 -10.10 -8.08
C ALA A 211 12.08 -9.62 -6.70
N ALA A 212 12.46 -8.40 -6.29
CA ALA A 212 12.02 -7.80 -5.04
C ALA A 212 10.49 -7.59 -5.00
N LEU A 213 9.91 -7.16 -6.12
CA LEU A 213 8.46 -6.95 -6.26
C LEU A 213 7.69 -8.28 -6.28
N CYS A 214 8.24 -9.34 -6.88
CA CYS A 214 7.67 -10.69 -6.78
C CYS A 214 7.58 -11.14 -5.32
N ILE A 215 8.64 -10.94 -4.53
CA ILE A 215 8.64 -11.27 -3.10
C ILE A 215 7.56 -10.45 -2.37
N MET A 216 7.55 -9.12 -2.55
CA MET A 216 6.55 -8.23 -1.94
C MET A 216 5.11 -8.64 -2.29
N LEU A 217 4.80 -8.87 -3.57
CA LEU A 217 3.45 -9.24 -4.02
C LEU A 217 3.05 -10.62 -3.53
N SER A 218 3.97 -11.58 -3.50
CA SER A 218 3.72 -12.93 -2.97
C SER A 218 3.39 -12.91 -1.47
N GLY A 219 3.96 -11.96 -0.71
CA GLY A 219 3.61 -11.75 0.69
C GLY A 219 2.27 -11.04 0.89
N HIS A 220 2.00 -9.95 0.16
CA HIS A 220 0.86 -9.07 0.48
C HIS A 220 -0.44 -9.38 -0.26
N LEU A 221 -0.39 -9.91 -1.50
CA LEU A 221 -1.63 -10.23 -2.23
C LEU A 221 -2.46 -11.31 -1.52
N PRO A 222 -1.87 -12.44 -1.04
CA PRO A 222 -2.65 -13.44 -0.31
C PRO A 222 -3.27 -12.89 0.97
N LEU A 223 -2.55 -12.03 1.70
CA LEU A 223 -3.05 -11.37 2.91
C LEU A 223 -4.23 -10.45 2.58
N ALA A 224 -4.10 -9.62 1.55
CA ALA A 224 -5.17 -8.74 1.09
C ALA A 224 -6.43 -9.54 0.65
N CYS A 225 -6.24 -10.63 -0.09
CA CYS A 225 -7.32 -11.54 -0.50
C CYS A 225 -7.98 -12.30 0.66
N GLN A 226 -7.36 -12.33 1.84
CA GLN A 226 -7.88 -12.96 3.06
C GLN A 226 -8.29 -11.94 4.14
N ASN A 227 -8.22 -10.63 3.83
CA ASN A 227 -8.44 -9.53 4.78
C ASN A 227 -7.57 -9.63 6.05
N LEU A 228 -6.32 -10.07 5.87
CA LEU A 228 -5.28 -10.11 6.88
C LEU A 228 -4.31 -8.94 6.71
N THR A 229 -3.72 -8.52 7.82
CA THR A 229 -2.47 -7.75 7.85
C THR A 229 -1.29 -8.67 8.16
N ALA A 230 -0.06 -8.21 7.87
CA ALA A 230 1.17 -8.94 8.20
C ALA A 230 1.34 -9.18 9.72
N ILE A 231 0.79 -8.30 10.57
CA ILE A 231 0.76 -8.52 12.03
C ILE A 231 -0.20 -9.63 12.41
N GLU A 232 -1.36 -9.67 11.76
CA GLU A 232 -2.44 -10.62 12.06
C GLU A 232 -2.18 -12.03 11.52
N GLU A 233 -1.30 -12.17 10.53
CA GLU A 233 -0.85 -13.48 10.03
C GLU A 233 -0.28 -14.37 11.14
N SER A 234 0.34 -13.77 12.16
CA SER A 234 0.92 -14.52 13.27
C SER A 234 -0.09 -14.85 14.40
N TYR A 235 -1.39 -14.57 14.22
CA TYR A 235 -2.39 -14.82 15.25
C TYR A 235 -2.93 -16.24 15.15
N ASP A 236 -2.89 -16.96 16.27
CA ASP A 236 -3.23 -18.39 16.37
C ASP A 236 -4.37 -18.66 17.37
N ASN A 237 -4.86 -17.63 18.05
CA ASN A 237 -5.84 -17.78 19.13
C ASN A 237 -7.27 -18.09 18.64
N MET A 238 -7.57 -17.79 17.38
CA MET A 238 -8.83 -18.14 16.70
C MET A 238 -8.71 -17.94 15.19
N ASP A 239 -9.65 -18.50 14.43
CA ASP A 239 -9.78 -18.25 12.98
C ASP A 239 -9.97 -16.76 12.69
N ASN A 240 -9.46 -16.32 11.52
CA ASN A 240 -9.62 -14.94 11.05
C ASN A 240 -11.11 -14.53 11.01
N PRO A 241 -11.54 -13.60 11.89
CA PRO A 241 -12.94 -13.20 12.00
C PRO A 241 -13.37 -12.20 10.92
N TYR A 242 -12.43 -11.60 10.19
CA TYR A 242 -12.69 -10.60 9.16
C TYR A 242 -12.61 -11.16 7.73
N ASN A 243 -12.22 -12.43 7.56
CA ASN A 243 -12.27 -13.11 6.27
C ASN A 243 -13.73 -13.35 5.85
N GLN A 244 -14.10 -12.78 4.71
CA GLN A 244 -15.42 -12.87 4.10
C GLN A 244 -15.62 -14.12 3.24
N HIS A 245 -14.62 -15.01 3.15
CA HIS A 245 -14.58 -16.20 2.29
C HIS A 245 -14.81 -15.92 0.80
N ASP A 246 -14.56 -14.67 0.41
CA ASP A 246 -14.63 -14.16 -0.94
C ASP A 246 -13.53 -13.11 -1.08
N TRP A 247 -12.60 -13.36 -2.00
CA TRP A 247 -11.42 -12.51 -2.17
C TRP A 247 -11.78 -11.11 -2.66
N VAL A 248 -12.87 -10.94 -3.41
CA VAL A 248 -13.35 -9.61 -3.85
C VAL A 248 -13.93 -8.86 -2.66
N LYS A 249 -14.74 -9.52 -1.81
CA LYS A 249 -15.26 -8.90 -0.59
C LYS A 249 -14.13 -8.50 0.37
N ASN A 250 -13.10 -9.33 0.50
CA ASN A 250 -11.92 -9.03 1.30
C ASN A 250 -11.12 -7.84 0.75
N LEU A 251 -10.86 -7.81 -0.57
CA LEU A 251 -10.22 -6.67 -1.21
C LEU A 251 -11.05 -5.40 -1.10
N SER A 252 -12.38 -5.49 -1.14
CA SER A 252 -13.28 -4.34 -1.02
C SER A 252 -13.15 -3.63 0.34
N GLN A 253 -12.69 -4.33 1.39
CA GLN A 253 -12.38 -3.72 2.69
C GLN A 253 -11.14 -2.79 2.65
N ILE A 254 -10.30 -2.93 1.62
CA ILE A 254 -9.10 -2.11 1.38
C ILE A 254 -9.36 -1.09 0.27
N MET A 255 -9.99 -1.55 -0.82
CA MET A 255 -10.14 -0.80 -2.06
C MET A 255 -11.42 0.05 -2.09
N GLY A 256 -12.38 -0.22 -1.21
CA GLY A 256 -13.76 0.27 -1.29
C GLY A 256 -14.65 -0.64 -2.15
N ALA A 257 -15.93 -0.30 -2.26
CA ALA A 257 -16.85 -1.00 -3.15
C ALA A 257 -16.30 -1.01 -4.60
N PRO A 258 -16.43 -2.13 -5.35
CA PRO A 258 -15.89 -2.25 -6.71
C PRO A 258 -16.23 -1.06 -7.62
N GLY A 259 -15.21 -0.40 -8.17
CA GLY A 259 -15.34 0.82 -8.96
C GLY A 259 -14.08 1.13 -9.76
N PHE A 260 -14.14 2.16 -10.61
CA PHE A 260 -13.00 2.58 -11.45
C PHE A 260 -11.80 3.04 -10.61
N ASP A 261 -12.08 3.55 -9.40
CA ASP A 261 -11.07 4.01 -8.46
C ASP A 261 -10.21 2.87 -7.90
N TRP A 262 -10.58 1.60 -8.10
CA TRP A 262 -9.73 0.45 -7.76
C TRP A 262 -8.39 0.48 -8.51
N LEU A 263 -8.38 1.01 -9.73
CA LEU A 263 -7.19 1.11 -10.58
C LEU A 263 -6.49 2.47 -10.46
N LEU A 264 -6.94 3.34 -9.56
CA LEU A 264 -6.39 4.67 -9.40
C LEU A 264 -5.79 4.83 -8.00
N PRO A 265 -4.62 5.49 -7.86
CA PRO A 265 -3.99 5.76 -6.57
C PRO A 265 -4.68 6.89 -5.78
N VAL A 266 -6.01 6.86 -5.75
CA VAL A 266 -6.90 7.78 -5.03
C VAL A 266 -7.56 7.06 -3.85
N ALA A 267 -7.95 7.81 -2.82
CA ALA A 267 -8.68 7.22 -1.70
C ALA A 267 -9.94 6.50 -2.22
N PRO A 268 -10.38 5.40 -1.60
CA PRO A 268 -11.62 4.74 -1.99
C PRO A 268 -12.77 5.74 -2.07
N CYS A 269 -13.50 5.77 -3.19
CA CYS A 269 -14.66 6.66 -3.34
C CYS A 269 -15.87 6.16 -2.54
N ARG A 270 -15.95 4.85 -2.29
CA ARG A 270 -17.03 4.20 -1.51
C ARG A 270 -16.44 3.21 -0.50
N PRO A 271 -15.78 3.69 0.57
CA PRO A 271 -15.20 2.83 1.59
C PRO A 271 -16.26 2.06 2.36
N LEU A 272 -15.92 0.84 2.77
CA LEU A 272 -16.81 -0.08 3.51
C LEU A 272 -16.54 -0.11 5.02
N THR A 273 -15.58 0.69 5.48
CA THR A 273 -15.15 0.79 6.88
C THR A 273 -14.55 2.17 7.11
N ASP A 274 -14.63 2.65 8.35
CA ASP A 274 -13.99 3.88 8.85
C ASP A 274 -12.57 3.64 9.38
N GLY A 275 -12.11 2.39 9.41
CA GLY A 275 -10.83 1.98 9.98
C GLY A 275 -10.84 1.78 11.50
N VAL A 276 -11.99 1.99 12.15
CA VAL A 276 -12.22 1.74 13.58
C VAL A 276 -13.08 0.50 13.78
N SER A 277 -14.07 0.29 12.91
CA SER A 277 -14.96 -0.86 12.89
C SER A 277 -14.85 -1.61 11.56
N PHE A 278 -14.70 -2.93 11.61
CA PHE A 278 -14.51 -3.75 10.41
C PHE A 278 -15.53 -4.89 10.36
N ALA A 279 -16.28 -5.03 9.28
CA ALA A 279 -17.27 -6.09 9.14
C ALA A 279 -16.66 -7.48 9.42
N ARG A 280 -17.27 -8.23 10.33
CA ARG A 280 -16.90 -9.63 10.62
C ARG A 280 -17.58 -10.56 9.64
N ARG A 281 -17.21 -11.84 9.68
CA ARG A 281 -17.82 -12.89 8.87
C ARG A 281 -19.35 -12.93 9.11
N GLY A 282 -20.11 -12.75 8.03
CA GLY A 282 -21.58 -12.79 8.07
C GLY A 282 -22.24 -11.51 8.60
N GLU A 283 -21.48 -10.46 8.84
CA GLU A 283 -21.96 -9.14 9.28
C GLU A 283 -21.92 -8.15 8.11
N GLU A 284 -22.99 -7.37 7.93
CA GLU A 284 -23.00 -6.20 7.06
C GLU A 284 -23.08 -4.93 7.93
N LEU A 285 -22.11 -4.03 7.77
CA LEU A 285 -22.14 -2.72 8.43
C LEU A 285 -22.99 -1.77 7.56
N SER A 286 -24.02 -1.17 8.15
CA SER A 286 -25.09 -0.44 7.44
C SER A 286 -24.75 1.00 7.02
N VAL A 287 -23.48 1.42 7.04
CA VAL A 287 -23.09 2.83 6.81
C VAL A 287 -22.16 2.94 5.59
N CYS A 288 -22.52 3.81 4.65
CA CYS A 288 -21.61 4.26 3.61
C CYS A 288 -20.66 5.29 4.22
N PHE A 289 -19.36 5.00 4.23
CA PHE A 289 -18.35 5.91 4.76
C PHE A 289 -17.88 6.86 3.64
N ASP A 290 -17.59 8.12 3.94
CA ASP A 290 -16.76 8.98 3.07
C ASP A 290 -15.42 9.18 3.77
N THR A 291 -14.32 8.90 3.07
CA THR A 291 -12.95 9.02 3.60
C THR A 291 -12.14 10.11 2.90
N SER A 292 -12.78 10.94 2.07
CA SER A 292 -12.13 12.12 1.55
C SER A 292 -11.77 13.03 2.73
N GLY A 293 -10.47 13.16 3.02
CA GLY A 293 -9.96 14.13 3.99
C GLY A 293 -10.07 15.58 3.49
N GLU A 294 -10.96 15.82 2.54
CA GLU A 294 -11.35 17.14 2.05
C GLU A 294 -12.62 17.52 2.79
N GLN A 295 -12.66 18.73 3.35
CA GLN A 295 -13.92 19.26 3.88
C GLN A 295 -14.95 19.19 2.75
N PRO A 296 -16.17 18.67 3.00
CA PRO A 296 -17.19 18.61 1.97
C PRO A 296 -17.39 20.02 1.44
N SER A 297 -17.15 20.23 0.14
CA SER A 297 -17.61 21.44 -0.52
C SER A 297 -19.13 21.36 -0.58
N SER A 298 -19.79 22.06 0.34
CA SER A 298 -21.22 22.41 0.32
C SER A 298 -22.27 21.31 0.43
N GLU A 299 -21.92 20.08 0.83
CA GLU A 299 -22.90 19.14 1.39
C GLU A 299 -23.06 19.46 2.89
N SER A 300 -24.30 19.45 3.37
CA SER A 300 -24.73 20.21 4.55
C SER A 300 -24.05 19.73 5.85
N GLU A 301 -23.82 20.64 6.81
CA GLU A 301 -23.28 20.28 8.13
C GLU A 301 -24.11 19.18 8.81
N GLU A 302 -25.42 19.12 8.52
CA GLU A 302 -26.35 18.09 8.98
C GLU A 302 -25.98 16.68 8.47
N ASP A 303 -25.52 16.55 7.23
CA ASP A 303 -25.09 15.26 6.66
C ASP A 303 -23.82 14.74 7.35
N SER A 304 -22.89 15.64 7.68
CA SER A 304 -21.66 15.27 8.40
C SER A 304 -21.95 14.85 9.85
N GLU A 305 -22.90 15.48 10.52
CA GLU A 305 -23.31 15.10 11.88
C GLU A 305 -24.07 13.77 11.88
N ALA A 306 -24.95 13.54 10.91
CA ALA A 306 -25.67 12.28 10.75
C ALA A 306 -24.73 11.10 10.50
N VAL A 307 -23.72 11.26 9.63
CA VAL A 307 -22.69 10.23 9.38
C VAL A 307 -21.89 9.95 10.65
N GLN A 308 -21.45 11.00 11.37
CA GLN A 308 -20.71 10.83 12.62
C GLN A 308 -21.55 10.13 13.70
N ALA A 309 -22.84 10.45 13.81
CA ALA A 309 -23.76 9.77 14.73
C ALA A 309 -23.94 8.29 14.37
N ALA A 310 -24.09 7.95 13.09
CA ALA A 310 -24.19 6.57 12.63
C ALA A 310 -22.90 5.77 12.90
N MET A 311 -21.74 6.39 12.73
CA MET A 311 -20.44 5.78 13.08
C MET A 311 -20.35 5.49 14.58
N GLU A 312 -20.75 6.44 15.43
CA GLU A 312 -20.73 6.25 16.89
C GLU A 312 -21.74 5.22 17.38
N ASP A 313 -22.88 5.05 16.71
CA ASP A 313 -23.81 3.96 17.00
C ASP A 313 -23.17 2.59 16.72
N ILE A 314 -22.49 2.43 15.57
CA ILE A 314 -21.70 1.22 15.27
C ILE A 314 -20.63 1.01 16.34
N TRP A 315 -19.90 2.05 16.74
CA TRP A 315 -18.86 1.92 17.76
C TRP A 315 -19.45 1.49 19.11
N SER A 316 -20.60 2.05 19.48
CA SER A 316 -21.35 1.64 20.68
C SER A 316 -21.69 0.16 20.58
N GLN A 317 -22.37 -0.26 19.53
CA GLN A 317 -22.71 -1.67 19.31
C GLN A 317 -21.48 -2.58 19.27
N ARG A 318 -20.35 -2.13 18.73
CA ARG A 318 -19.13 -2.93 18.57
C ARG A 318 -18.32 -3.06 19.86
N TYR A 319 -18.23 -1.99 20.65
CA TYR A 319 -17.29 -1.88 21.77
C TYR A 319 -17.94 -1.81 23.15
N THR A 320 -19.26 -1.60 23.26
CA THR A 320 -19.97 -1.58 24.55
C THR A 320 -20.83 -2.82 24.79
N THR A 321 -21.35 -3.50 23.76
CA THR A 321 -22.23 -4.68 23.94
C THR A 321 -21.50 -5.91 24.49
N GLY A 322 -20.17 -6.01 24.30
CA GLY A 322 -19.34 -7.00 24.96
C GLY A 322 -19.25 -6.84 26.49
N LEU A 323 -19.66 -5.69 27.03
CA LEU A 323 -19.76 -5.47 28.48
C LEU A 323 -20.94 -6.25 29.08
N THR A 324 -22.07 -6.37 28.38
CA THR A 324 -23.26 -7.05 28.90
C THR A 324 -23.11 -8.56 29.02
N GLU A 325 -22.48 -9.23 28.04
CA GLU A 325 -22.28 -10.69 28.11
C GLU A 325 -21.19 -11.09 29.12
N ALA A 326 -20.12 -10.28 29.24
CA ALA A 326 -19.06 -10.51 30.22
C ALA A 326 -19.50 -10.17 31.66
N GLN A 327 -20.40 -9.19 31.84
CA GLN A 327 -21.01 -8.90 33.15
C GLN A 327 -22.08 -9.94 33.54
N GLN A 328 -22.80 -10.53 32.58
CA GLN A 328 -23.72 -11.63 32.83
C GLN A 328 -23.02 -12.97 33.10
N ALA A 329 -21.80 -13.18 32.61
CA ALA A 329 -21.01 -14.38 32.90
C ALA A 329 -20.35 -14.37 34.29
N VAL A 330 -20.41 -13.24 35.02
CA VAL A 330 -19.82 -13.05 36.37
C VAL A 330 -20.90 -12.84 37.44
N ALA A 331 -22.19 -12.81 37.05
CA ALA A 331 -23.35 -12.76 37.94
C ALA A 331 -24.02 -14.14 38.05
#